data_AF-A0A6C0ARB7-F1
#
_entry.id   AF-A0A6C0ARB7-F1
#
_cell.length_a   1.000
_cell.length_b   1.000
_cell.length_c   1.000
_cell.angle_alpha   90.00
_cell.angle_beta   90.00
_cell.angle_gamma   90.00
#
_symmetry.space_group_name_H-M   'P 1'
#
loop_
_entity.id
_entity.type
_entity.pdbx_description
1 polymer ?
#
loop_
_entity_poly.entity_id
_entity_poly.type
_entity_poly.pdbx_seq_one_letter_code
_entity_poly.pdbx_strand_id
1 'polypeptide(L)'
;MPSKIYLSIGVNCGPRIYIKSTLQLTKEKGYKSCPFDLCITSYAALYECLKTDFKYFFDDLHLIPWENAPGDRSLCGKGGYNIMNKYGINFNHEGSTHSHMFNEGKNDDEFYIRNDFQEFRKRYQIRVKNWFDYIEQNDEIILVHGLHKVFKGEGSLQAICDLLKGKYPKKIFRYLEI
;
A
#
# COMPACT_ATOMS: atom_id res chain seq x y z
N MET A 1 -7.97 -28.28 -0.77
CA MET A 1 -8.72 -27.01 -0.72
C MET A 1 -7.92 -25.97 -1.49
N PRO A 2 -8.55 -25.08 -2.28
CA PRO A 2 -7.83 -24.01 -2.96
C PRO A 2 -7.05 -23.15 -1.96
N SER A 3 -5.81 -22.78 -2.31
CA SER A 3 -4.98 -21.91 -1.46
C SER A 3 -5.59 -20.49 -1.42
N LYS A 4 -5.58 -19.87 -0.23
CA LYS A 4 -6.27 -18.60 0.04
C LYS A 4 -5.33 -17.57 0.63
N ILE A 5 -5.42 -16.33 0.14
CA ILE A 5 -4.69 -15.18 0.68
C ILE A 5 -5.57 -13.94 0.82
N TYR A 6 -5.22 -13.07 1.77
CA TYR A 6 -5.83 -11.77 1.99
C TYR A 6 -4.81 -10.68 1.67
N LEU A 7 -5.15 -9.71 0.83
CA LEU A 7 -4.25 -8.64 0.42
C LEU A 7 -4.89 -7.28 0.71
N SER A 8 -4.15 -6.37 1.35
CA SER A 8 -4.56 -4.97 1.48
C SER A 8 -4.57 -4.31 0.10
N ILE A 9 -5.61 -3.55 -0.19
CA ILE A 9 -5.66 -2.65 -1.35
C ILE A 9 -5.70 -1.17 -0.96
N GLY A 10 -5.32 -0.84 0.28
CA GLY A 10 -5.04 0.53 0.71
C GLY A 10 -6.20 1.20 1.43
N VAL A 11 -6.57 2.40 0.99
CA VAL A 11 -7.34 3.45 1.70
C VAL A 11 -6.57 4.13 2.83
N ASN A 12 -5.84 3.35 3.62
CA ASN A 12 -4.85 3.73 4.63
C ASN A 12 -4.19 2.42 5.15
N CYS A 13 -3.56 2.46 6.32
CA CYS A 13 -2.97 1.26 6.95
C CYS A 13 -3.98 0.31 7.62
N GLY A 14 -5.26 0.67 7.72
CA GLY A 14 -6.31 -0.08 8.40
C GLY A 14 -6.49 -1.53 7.90
N PRO A 15 -6.62 -1.77 6.59
CA PRO A 15 -6.70 -3.13 6.05
C PRO A 15 -5.49 -3.99 6.39
N ARG A 16 -4.28 -3.42 6.35
CA ARG A 16 -3.07 -4.14 6.79
C ARG A 16 -3.11 -4.46 8.28
N ILE A 17 -3.58 -3.54 9.11
CA ILE A 17 -3.75 -3.76 10.55
C ILE A 17 -4.73 -4.92 10.78
N TYR A 18 -5.89 -4.93 10.12
CA TYR A 18 -6.87 -6.02 10.23
C TYR A 18 -6.29 -7.38 9.83
N ILE A 19 -5.58 -7.45 8.69
CA ILE A 19 -4.90 -8.67 8.25
C ILE A 19 -3.91 -9.16 9.31
N LYS A 20 -3.16 -8.24 9.95
CA LYS A 20 -2.18 -8.58 10.99
C LYS A 20 -2.85 -8.99 12.30
N SER A 21 -3.81 -8.24 12.81
CA SER A 21 -4.35 -8.40 14.17
C SER A 21 -5.45 -9.45 14.23
N THR A 22 -6.34 -9.47 13.24
CA THR A 22 -7.56 -10.29 13.24
C THR A 22 -7.31 -11.63 12.56
N LEU A 23 -6.67 -11.61 11.39
CA LEU A 23 -6.35 -12.83 10.63
C LEU A 23 -5.01 -13.45 11.06
N GLN A 24 -4.26 -12.75 11.92
CA GLN A 24 -2.94 -13.17 12.41
C GLN A 24 -1.93 -13.49 11.29
N LEU A 25 -2.03 -12.80 10.14
CA LEU A 25 -1.11 -12.94 9.02
C LEU A 25 0.05 -11.96 9.18
N THR A 26 1.13 -12.46 9.79
CA THR A 26 2.31 -11.67 10.18
C THR A 26 3.57 -12.12 9.43
N LYS A 27 4.63 -11.29 9.47
CA LYS A 27 5.90 -11.61 8.79
C LYS A 27 6.55 -12.87 9.36
N GLU A 28 6.44 -13.06 10.67
CA GLU A 28 6.94 -14.24 11.38
C GLU A 28 6.25 -15.53 10.92
N LYS A 29 5.01 -15.42 10.42
CA LYS A 29 4.24 -16.51 9.82
C LYS A 29 4.36 -16.56 8.28
N GLY A 30 5.32 -15.85 7.69
CA GLY A 30 5.58 -15.84 6.25
C GLY A 30 4.73 -14.85 5.44
N TYR A 31 3.90 -14.00 6.07
CA TYR A 31 3.16 -12.95 5.37
C TYR A 31 4.07 -11.75 5.05
N LYS A 32 4.37 -11.57 3.77
CA LYS A 32 5.20 -10.51 3.21
C LYS A 32 4.38 -9.25 2.95
N SER A 33 5.02 -8.10 3.09
CA SER A 33 4.37 -6.81 2.85
C SER A 33 4.04 -6.60 1.37
N CYS A 34 2.88 -6.00 1.12
CA CYS A 34 2.32 -5.67 -0.20
C CYS A 34 2.34 -4.15 -0.46
N PRO A 35 2.15 -3.70 -1.72
CA PRO A 35 2.37 -2.30 -2.08
C PRO A 35 1.32 -1.36 -1.47
N PHE A 36 0.12 -1.85 -1.19
CA PHE A 36 -0.94 -1.03 -0.61
C PHE A 36 -1.11 -1.21 0.92
N ASP A 37 -0.12 -1.78 1.59
CA ASP A 37 -0.19 -2.05 3.04
C ASP A 37 -0.14 -0.76 3.89
N LEU A 38 0.59 0.26 3.43
CA LEU A 38 0.97 1.44 4.23
C LEU A 38 0.78 2.76 3.46
N CYS A 39 -0.11 2.80 2.48
CA CYS A 39 -0.36 4.01 1.69
C CYS A 39 -1.85 4.37 1.69
N ILE A 40 -2.11 5.63 1.39
CA ILE A 40 -3.45 6.18 1.16
C ILE A 40 -3.70 6.13 -0.34
N THR A 41 -4.78 5.46 -0.74
CA THR A 41 -5.19 5.29 -2.14
C THR A 41 -6.63 5.75 -2.30
N SER A 42 -6.89 6.63 -3.29
CA SER A 42 -8.23 6.82 -3.83
C SER A 42 -8.61 5.65 -4.72
N TYR A 43 -9.89 5.50 -5.03
CA TYR A 43 -10.33 4.46 -5.96
C TYR A 43 -9.65 4.59 -7.33
N ALA A 44 -9.60 5.81 -7.88
CA ALA A 44 -9.04 6.07 -9.21
C ALA A 44 -7.54 5.72 -9.28
N ALA A 45 -6.77 6.10 -8.25
CA ALA A 45 -5.35 5.78 -8.16
C ALA A 45 -5.10 4.27 -8.11
N LEU A 46 -5.86 3.57 -7.26
CA LEU A 46 -5.78 2.11 -7.13
C LEU A 46 -6.17 1.40 -8.44
N TYR A 47 -7.30 1.79 -9.02
CA TYR A 47 -7.83 1.18 -10.24
C TYR A 47 -6.85 1.34 -11.41
N GLU A 48 -6.34 2.56 -11.66
CA GLU A 48 -5.39 2.78 -12.76
C GLU A 48 -4.04 2.09 -12.50
N CYS A 49 -3.56 2.05 -11.25
CA CYS A 49 -2.36 1.30 -10.89
C CYS A 49 -2.50 -0.19 -11.20
N LEU A 50 -3.60 -0.81 -10.77
CA LEU A 50 -3.88 -2.22 -11.04
C LEU A 50 -4.12 -2.49 -12.52
N LYS A 51 -4.85 -1.61 -13.21
CA LYS A 51 -5.17 -1.73 -14.65
C LYS A 51 -3.91 -1.70 -15.51
N THR A 52 -2.91 -0.92 -15.11
CA THR A 52 -1.64 -0.80 -15.83
C THR A 52 -0.53 -1.68 -15.26
N ASP A 53 -0.84 -2.64 -14.38
CA ASP A 53 0.11 -3.58 -13.78
C ASP A 53 1.34 -2.89 -13.17
N PHE A 54 1.11 -1.80 -12.42
CA PHE A 54 2.16 -1.02 -11.75
C PHE A 54 3.16 -0.35 -12.71
N LYS A 55 2.89 -0.29 -14.03
CA LYS A 55 3.82 0.22 -15.04
C LYS A 55 4.41 1.60 -14.72
N TYR A 56 3.63 2.49 -14.12
CA TYR A 56 4.02 3.86 -13.80
C TYR A 56 4.19 4.09 -12.29
N PHE A 57 4.37 3.02 -11.50
CA PHE A 57 4.34 3.09 -10.04
C PHE A 57 5.46 3.97 -9.44
N PHE A 58 6.59 4.03 -10.14
CA PHE A 58 7.76 4.81 -9.75
C PHE A 58 7.99 6.05 -10.61
N ASP A 59 7.01 6.38 -11.46
CA ASP A 59 7.04 7.61 -12.26
C ASP A 59 6.61 8.79 -11.39
N ASP A 60 7.21 9.94 -11.68
CA ASP A 60 6.83 11.23 -11.09
C ASP A 60 6.72 11.18 -9.56
N LEU A 61 7.73 10.59 -8.90
CA LEU A 61 7.84 10.62 -7.45
C LEU A 61 8.15 12.05 -7.01
N HIS A 62 7.28 12.62 -6.20
CA HIS A 62 7.42 13.98 -5.70
C HIS A 62 6.87 14.14 -4.28
N LEU A 63 7.18 15.26 -3.64
CA LEU A 63 6.75 15.56 -2.28
C LEU A 63 5.47 16.38 -2.29
N ILE A 64 4.52 16.03 -1.42
CA ILE A 64 3.32 16.80 -1.16
C ILE A 64 3.29 17.27 0.30
N PRO A 65 2.82 18.49 0.60
CA PRO A 65 2.64 18.95 1.98
C PRO A 65 1.66 18.06 2.74
N TRP A 66 1.97 17.76 4.00
CA TRP A 66 1.09 16.95 4.86
C TRP A 66 1.33 17.20 6.35
N GLU A 67 0.37 16.88 7.20
CA GLU A 67 0.50 17.03 8.65
C GLU A 67 1.32 15.90 9.28
N ASN A 68 2.15 16.24 10.26
CA ASN A 68 2.94 15.25 11.00
C ASN A 68 2.02 14.30 11.76
N ALA A 69 2.32 13.00 11.70
CA ALA A 69 1.63 12.03 12.53
C ALA A 69 1.93 12.27 14.01
N PRO A 70 0.97 11.95 14.91
CA PRO A 70 1.18 12.08 16.34
C PRO A 70 2.29 11.12 16.80
N GLY A 71 3.14 11.59 17.72
CA GLY A 71 4.24 10.80 18.27
C GLY A 71 5.41 11.69 18.70
N ASP A 72 6.39 11.10 19.37
CA ASP A 72 7.63 11.79 19.71
C ASP A 72 8.48 12.02 18.45
N ARG A 73 8.65 13.29 18.11
CA ARG A 73 9.47 13.75 16.98
C ARG A 73 10.68 14.58 17.44
N SER A 74 11.05 14.54 18.71
CA SER A 74 12.15 15.34 19.28
C SER A 74 13.51 15.12 18.61
N LEU A 75 13.71 13.93 18.02
CA LEU A 75 14.91 13.55 17.28
C LEU A 75 14.76 13.68 15.76
N CYS A 76 13.59 14.09 15.26
CA CYS A 76 13.31 14.24 13.85
C CYS A 76 13.58 15.66 13.35
N GLY A 77 13.62 15.81 12.03
CA GLY A 77 13.45 17.13 11.40
C GLY A 77 12.01 17.65 11.52
N LYS A 78 11.75 18.77 10.84
CA LYS A 78 10.45 19.47 10.84
C LYS A 78 9.30 18.59 10.34
N GLY A 79 9.57 17.55 9.57
CA GLY A 79 8.55 16.76 8.89
C GLY A 79 7.78 17.57 7.85
N GLY A 80 6.50 17.24 7.67
CA GLY A 80 5.57 18.06 6.91
C GLY A 80 5.35 17.65 5.45
N TYR A 81 5.85 16.49 5.01
CA TYR A 81 5.60 16.01 3.65
C TYR A 81 5.42 14.49 3.54
N ASN A 82 4.68 14.09 2.52
CA ASN A 82 4.57 12.71 2.07
C ASN A 82 5.13 12.56 0.65
N ILE A 83 5.41 11.32 0.25
CA ILE A 83 5.76 10.99 -1.14
C ILE A 83 4.46 10.67 -1.89
N MET A 84 4.34 11.16 -3.12
CA MET A 84 3.26 10.80 -4.05
C MET A 84 3.86 10.34 -5.38
N ASN A 85 3.19 9.40 -6.06
CA ASN A 85 3.56 8.98 -7.41
C ASN A 85 2.56 9.47 -8.48
N LYS A 86 2.85 9.17 -9.74
CA LYS A 86 2.02 9.51 -10.90
C LYS A 86 0.56 9.05 -10.82
N TYR A 87 0.26 7.97 -10.11
CA TYR A 87 -1.13 7.51 -9.91
C TYR A 87 -1.88 8.35 -8.87
N GLY A 88 -1.20 9.20 -8.10
CA GLY A 88 -1.76 9.91 -6.96
C GLY A 88 -1.80 9.08 -5.67
N ILE A 89 -1.00 8.01 -5.56
CA ILE A 89 -0.89 7.22 -4.34
C ILE A 89 -0.03 7.98 -3.33
N ASN A 90 -0.56 8.21 -2.13
CA ASN A 90 0.12 8.94 -1.06
C ASN A 90 0.77 7.96 -0.07
N PHE A 91 2.10 8.00 0.02
CA PHE A 91 2.92 7.13 0.86
C PHE A 91 3.28 7.83 2.18
N ASN A 92 2.28 8.08 3.02
CA ASN A 92 2.45 8.78 4.29
C ASN A 92 3.43 8.07 5.25
N HIS A 93 3.45 6.73 5.25
CA HIS A 93 4.37 5.95 6.08
C HIS A 93 5.82 5.92 5.58
N GLU A 94 6.10 6.49 4.41
CA GLU A 94 7.45 6.70 3.89
C GLU A 94 7.77 8.21 3.74
N GLY A 95 6.85 9.08 4.14
CA GLY A 95 7.04 10.53 4.23
C GLY A 95 7.66 10.97 5.55
N SER A 96 8.24 12.17 5.57
CA SER A 96 8.82 12.75 6.79
C SER A 96 7.79 12.92 7.90
N THR A 97 6.49 12.98 7.59
CA THR A 97 5.42 13.01 8.58
C THR A 97 5.43 11.82 9.54
N HIS A 98 5.99 10.67 9.12
CA HIS A 98 6.07 9.42 9.89
C HIS A 98 7.51 8.97 10.19
N SER A 99 8.53 9.80 9.96
CA SER A 99 9.95 9.42 10.14
C SER A 99 10.30 8.86 11.52
N HIS A 100 9.70 9.40 12.59
CA HIS A 100 9.82 8.88 13.97
C HIS A 100 9.31 7.44 14.14
N MET A 101 8.48 6.94 13.23
CA MET A 101 7.94 5.57 13.23
C MET A 101 8.60 4.67 12.19
N PHE A 102 9.61 5.13 11.46
CA PHE A 102 10.28 4.27 10.49
C PHE A 102 10.99 3.11 11.19
N ASN A 103 10.91 1.93 10.58
CA ASN A 103 11.69 0.77 11.01
C ASN A 103 13.17 0.91 10.62
N GLU A 104 13.43 1.48 9.44
CA GLU A 104 14.77 1.75 8.89
C GLU A 104 14.87 3.25 8.65
N GLY A 105 15.97 3.88 9.06
CA GLY A 105 16.08 5.35 9.01
C GLY A 105 15.17 6.04 10.03
N LYS A 106 14.95 5.44 11.20
CA LYS A 106 14.14 6.06 12.26
C LYS A 106 14.64 7.46 12.60
N ASN A 107 13.71 8.41 12.64
CA ASN A 107 13.92 9.85 12.85
C ASN A 107 14.62 10.59 11.71
N ASP A 108 14.91 9.92 10.59
CA ASP A 108 15.52 10.54 9.43
C ASP A 108 14.44 10.92 8.40
N ASP A 109 14.06 12.20 8.39
CA ASP A 109 13.05 12.76 7.47
C ASP A 109 13.39 12.53 6.00
N GLU A 110 14.68 12.41 5.67
CA GLU A 110 15.16 12.33 4.30
C GLU A 110 15.46 10.90 3.83
N PHE A 111 15.31 9.89 4.70
CA PHE A 111 15.73 8.50 4.43
C PHE A 111 15.21 7.95 3.10
N TYR A 112 13.92 8.15 2.81
CA TYR A 112 13.28 7.62 1.60
C TYR A 112 13.36 8.54 0.37
N ILE A 113 13.85 9.78 0.52
CA ILE A 113 13.84 10.78 -0.57
C ILE A 113 15.24 11.11 -1.08
N ARG A 114 16.27 10.95 -0.26
CA ARG A 114 17.66 11.15 -0.68
C ARG A 114 18.03 10.23 -1.85
N ASN A 115 18.98 10.69 -2.64
CA ASN A 115 19.49 9.95 -3.81
C ASN A 115 18.36 9.55 -4.78
N ASP A 116 17.44 10.48 -5.09
CA ASP A 116 16.32 10.24 -6.02
C ASP A 116 15.45 9.03 -5.64
N PHE A 117 15.01 9.02 -4.38
CA PHE A 117 14.08 8.02 -3.85
C PHE A 117 14.58 6.56 -3.90
N GLN A 118 15.91 6.32 -3.86
CA GLN A 118 16.46 4.97 -4.04
C GLN A 118 15.95 3.93 -3.02
N GLU A 119 15.95 4.24 -1.72
CA GLU A 119 15.46 3.30 -0.70
C GLU A 119 13.95 3.08 -0.79
N PHE A 120 13.19 4.10 -1.22
CA PHE A 120 11.77 3.97 -1.50
C PHE A 120 11.54 2.98 -2.66
N ARG A 121 12.25 3.17 -3.78
CA ARG A 121 12.16 2.30 -4.97
C ARG A 121 12.49 0.86 -4.60
N LYS A 122 13.61 0.62 -3.90
CA LYS A 122 14.02 -0.72 -3.44
C LYS A 122 12.95 -1.40 -2.59
N ARG A 123 12.42 -0.68 -1.59
CA ARG A 123 11.36 -1.19 -0.71
C ARG A 123 10.10 -1.58 -1.49
N TYR A 124 9.64 -0.71 -2.38
CA TYR A 124 8.39 -0.93 -3.10
C TYR A 124 8.52 -1.90 -4.27
N GLN A 125 9.71 -2.05 -4.87
CA GLN A 125 9.97 -3.13 -5.84
C GLN A 125 9.72 -4.51 -5.22
N ILE A 126 10.21 -4.73 -3.99
CA ILE A 126 9.97 -5.98 -3.25
C ILE A 126 8.47 -6.16 -2.96
N ARG A 127 7.77 -5.10 -2.56
CA ARG A 127 6.33 -5.17 -2.26
C ARG A 127 5.49 -5.48 -3.50
N VAL A 128 5.76 -4.83 -4.62
CA VAL A 128 5.10 -5.11 -5.91
C VAL A 128 5.39 -6.54 -6.35
N LYS A 129 6.61 -7.04 -6.17
CA LYS A 129 6.91 -8.45 -6.43
C LYS A 129 6.07 -9.37 -5.54
N ASN A 130 5.98 -9.11 -4.24
CA ASN A 130 5.18 -9.92 -3.32
C ASN A 130 3.69 -9.97 -3.72
N TRP A 131 3.15 -8.87 -4.24
CA TRP A 131 1.78 -8.83 -4.77
C TRP A 131 1.58 -9.85 -5.89
N PHE A 132 2.46 -9.85 -6.88
CA PHE A 132 2.39 -10.81 -7.98
C PHE A 132 2.61 -12.25 -7.51
N ASP A 133 3.61 -12.48 -6.65
CA ASP A 133 3.88 -13.80 -6.06
C ASP A 133 2.63 -14.34 -5.34
N TYR A 134 1.92 -13.50 -4.58
CA TYR A 134 0.71 -13.91 -3.87
C TYR A 134 -0.44 -14.29 -4.80
N ILE A 135 -0.67 -13.51 -5.86
CA ILE A 135 -1.71 -13.84 -6.85
C ILE A 135 -1.36 -15.14 -7.58
N GLU A 136 -0.10 -15.35 -7.94
CA GLU A 136 0.34 -16.55 -8.63
C GLU A 136 0.16 -17.81 -7.78
N GLN A 137 0.55 -17.75 -6.51
CA GLN A 137 0.61 -18.90 -5.60
C GLN A 137 -0.74 -19.28 -4.94
N ASN A 138 -1.74 -18.40 -5.03
CA ASN A 138 -3.03 -18.60 -4.38
C ASN A 138 -4.16 -18.72 -5.40
N ASP A 139 -5.11 -19.62 -5.15
CA ASP A 139 -6.29 -19.80 -6.01
C ASP A 139 -7.38 -18.78 -5.68
N GLU A 140 -7.56 -18.45 -4.41
CA GLU A 140 -8.51 -17.45 -3.92
C GLU A 140 -7.79 -16.26 -3.27
N ILE A 141 -8.10 -15.07 -3.79
CA ILE A 141 -7.55 -13.80 -3.33
C ILE A 141 -8.70 -12.94 -2.80
N ILE A 142 -8.61 -12.58 -1.52
CA ILE A 142 -9.57 -11.69 -0.85
C ILE A 142 -8.91 -10.33 -0.68
N LEU A 143 -9.40 -9.34 -1.42
CA LEU A 143 -8.95 -7.96 -1.32
C LEU A 143 -9.59 -7.30 -0.10
N VAL A 144 -8.78 -6.89 0.86
CA VAL A 144 -9.24 -6.22 2.09
C VAL A 144 -9.16 -4.70 1.87
N HIS A 145 -10.28 -4.03 2.07
CA HIS A 145 -10.42 -2.59 1.90
C HIS A 145 -11.17 -2.00 3.11
N GLY A 146 -10.75 -0.83 3.57
CA GLY A 146 -11.37 -0.16 4.71
C GLY A 146 -12.38 0.89 4.27
N LEU A 147 -13.38 1.17 5.11
CA LEU A 147 -14.25 2.32 4.90
C LEU A 147 -13.54 3.61 5.37
N HIS A 148 -13.22 4.50 4.44
CA HIS A 148 -12.65 5.82 4.75
C HIS A 148 -13.60 6.94 4.34
N LYS A 149 -13.91 7.84 5.27
CA LYS A 149 -14.93 8.90 5.08
C LYS A 149 -14.67 9.77 3.84
N VAL A 150 -13.40 10.04 3.54
CA VAL A 150 -12.99 10.89 2.41
C VAL A 150 -13.27 10.23 1.06
N PHE A 151 -13.22 8.90 0.97
CA PHE A 151 -13.38 8.15 -0.28
C PHE A 151 -14.73 7.41 -0.33
N LYS A 152 -15.69 7.80 0.53
CA LYS A 152 -17.00 7.14 0.61
C LYS A 152 -17.76 7.36 -0.70
N GLY A 153 -18.16 6.27 -1.34
CA GLY A 153 -18.88 6.31 -2.62
C GLY A 153 -17.97 6.41 -3.85
N GLU A 154 -16.65 6.33 -3.69
CA GLU A 154 -15.74 6.26 -4.84
C GLU A 154 -15.71 4.85 -5.44
N GLY A 155 -16.14 4.75 -6.69
CA GLY A 155 -15.96 3.56 -7.52
C GLY A 155 -16.62 2.29 -6.98
N SER A 156 -16.09 1.15 -7.41
CA SER A 156 -16.64 -0.17 -7.08
C SER A 156 -15.52 -1.20 -6.88
N LEU A 157 -15.44 -1.78 -5.67
CA LEU A 157 -14.54 -2.91 -5.39
C LEU A 157 -14.86 -4.11 -6.28
N GLN A 158 -16.12 -4.28 -6.67
CA GLN A 158 -16.51 -5.29 -7.65
C GLN A 158 -15.82 -5.06 -9.00
N ALA A 159 -15.74 -3.81 -9.47
CA ALA A 159 -15.03 -3.50 -10.71
C ALA A 159 -13.52 -3.74 -10.62
N ILE A 160 -12.90 -3.62 -9.44
CA ILE A 160 -11.51 -4.03 -9.21
C ILE A 160 -11.38 -5.56 -9.29
N CYS A 161 -12.28 -6.29 -8.65
CA CYS A 161 -12.29 -7.76 -8.76
C CYS A 161 -12.48 -8.20 -10.21
N ASP A 162 -13.37 -7.57 -10.98
CA ASP A 162 -13.64 -7.93 -12.36
C ASP A 162 -12.46 -7.59 -13.28
N LEU A 163 -11.79 -6.44 -13.05
CA LEU A 163 -10.51 -6.11 -13.69
C LEU A 163 -9.47 -7.22 -13.46
N LEU A 164 -9.29 -7.65 -12.22
CA LEU A 164 -8.30 -8.67 -11.87
C LEU A 164 -8.69 -10.06 -12.39
N LYS A 165 -9.98 -10.43 -12.39
CA LYS A 165 -10.46 -11.67 -13.03
C LYS A 165 -10.17 -11.66 -14.53
N GLY A 166 -10.31 -10.51 -15.20
CA GLY A 166 -9.95 -10.38 -16.62
C GLY A 166 -8.47 -10.67 -16.88
N LYS A 167 -7.59 -10.29 -15.95
CA LYS A 167 -6.14 -10.55 -16.02
C LYS A 167 -5.74 -11.96 -15.61
N TYR A 168 -6.44 -12.53 -14.63
CA TYR A 168 -6.15 -13.84 -14.05
C TYR A 168 -7.42 -14.73 -14.03
N PRO A 169 -7.88 -15.22 -15.21
CA PRO A 169 -9.19 -15.86 -15.35
C PRO A 169 -9.36 -17.18 -14.59
N LYS A 170 -8.25 -17.80 -14.16
CA LYS A 170 -8.25 -19.03 -13.35
C LYS A 170 -8.31 -18.77 -11.84
N LYS A 171 -8.20 -17.51 -11.41
CA LYS A 171 -8.15 -17.11 -10.01
C LYS A 171 -9.50 -16.59 -9.54
N ILE A 172 -9.81 -16.80 -8.27
CA ILE A 172 -11.03 -16.31 -7.64
C ILE A 172 -10.68 -15.00 -6.91
N PHE A 173 -11.34 -13.91 -7.30
CA PHE A 173 -11.25 -12.63 -6.59
C PHE A 173 -12.55 -12.32 -5.87
N ARG A 174 -12.42 -12.01 -4.58
CA ARG A 174 -13.47 -11.43 -3.73
C ARG A 174 -12.90 -10.22 -3.00
N TYR A 175 -13.76 -9.47 -2.34
CA TYR A 175 -13.36 -8.40 -1.45
C TYR A 175 -14.00 -8.55 -0.08
N LEU A 176 -13.36 -7.94 0.91
CA LEU A 176 -13.84 -7.79 2.28
C LEU A 176 -13.73 -6.31 2.64
N GLU A 177 -14.86 -5.70 2.97
CA GLU A 177 -14.93 -4.35 3.51
C GLU A 177 -14.90 -4.40 5.04
N ILE A 178 -14.08 -3.54 5.66
CA ILE A 178 -13.89 -3.43 7.11
C ILE A 178 -14.09 -2.02 7.62
#